data_AF-A0A9X1MTY8-F1
#
_entry.id   AF-A0A9X1MTY8-F1
#
_cell.length_a   1.000
_cell.length_b   1.000
_cell.length_c   1.000
_cell.angle_alpha   90.00
_cell.angle_beta   90.00
_cell.angle_gamma   90.00
#
_symmetry.space_group_name_H-M   'P 1'
#
loop_
_entity.id
_entity.type
_entity.pdbx_description
1 polymer ?
#
loop_
_entity_poly.entity_id
_entity_poly.type
_entity_poly.pdbx_seq_one_letter_code
_entity_poly.pdbx_strand_id
1 'polypeptide(L)'
;MSDPRQHRNAKLEPRTLPVVACPECGAENYAFAPRCWICQCKFDPNDLIQGEKTVESPAFARPHSPLAANLPVLILLPALIVIGYGVAWLNPYLFIPYLLLISLPMLGISFLIRSSWTQPGRKPLLGGSIAVSVILFLMAILGSAIFVIAAIVILVFLICTNQIDRTNLPW
;
A
#
# COMPACT_ATOMS: atom_id res chain seq x y z
N MET A 1 -24.25 45.60 17.72
CA MET A 1 -23.99 44.80 16.50
C MET A 1 -22.67 45.26 15.93
N SER A 2 -21.61 44.46 16.09
CA SER A 2 -20.26 44.73 15.59
C SER A 2 -20.14 44.32 14.11
N ASP A 3 -19.52 45.17 13.29
CA ASP A 3 -19.38 44.99 11.84
C ASP A 3 -18.38 43.84 11.53
N PRO A 4 -18.81 42.76 10.85
CA PRO A 4 -17.94 41.63 10.50
C PRO A 4 -16.79 41.99 9.57
N ARG A 5 -16.78 43.20 8.98
CA ARG A 5 -15.68 43.67 8.12
C ARG A 5 -14.44 44.09 8.92
N GLN A 6 -14.57 44.37 10.22
CA GLN A 6 -13.47 44.88 11.04
C GLN A 6 -12.40 43.81 11.35
N HIS A 7 -12.74 42.52 11.30
CA HIS A 7 -11.79 41.42 11.49
C HIS A 7 -10.93 41.09 10.26
N ARG A 8 -11.27 41.63 9.07
CA ARG A 8 -10.54 41.31 7.83
C ARG A 8 -9.22 42.06 7.67
N ASN A 9 -9.02 43.13 8.43
CA ASN A 9 -7.86 44.02 8.33
C ASN A 9 -6.94 43.93 9.55
N ALA A 10 -6.99 42.83 10.32
CA ALA A 10 -5.96 42.56 11.31
C ALA A 10 -4.62 42.44 10.56
N LYS A 11 -3.82 43.51 10.63
CA LYS A 11 -2.46 43.59 10.09
C LYS A 11 -1.67 42.53 10.83
N LEU A 12 -1.55 41.34 10.24
CA LEU A 12 -0.72 40.26 10.74
C LEU A 12 0.72 40.77 10.69
N GLU A 13 1.21 41.28 11.81
CA GLU A 13 2.65 41.49 11.96
C GLU A 13 3.32 40.14 11.73
N PRO A 14 4.28 40.04 10.80
CA PRO A 14 5.01 38.81 10.57
C PRO A 14 5.76 38.49 11.85
N ARG A 15 5.22 37.56 12.66
CA ARG A 15 5.95 37.01 13.79
C ARG A 15 7.23 36.42 13.22
N THR A 16 8.37 36.99 13.59
CA THR A 16 9.69 36.45 13.23
C THR A 16 9.85 35.14 13.98
N LEU A 17 9.46 34.05 13.33
CA LEU A 17 9.67 32.70 13.85
C LEU A 17 11.18 32.45 13.94
N PRO A 18 11.69 31.88 15.05
CA PRO A 18 13.09 31.53 15.15
C PRO A 18 13.47 30.53 14.03
N VAL A 19 14.65 30.73 13.45
CA VAL A 19 15.18 29.95 12.33
C VAL A 19 16.44 29.21 12.80
N VAL A 20 16.61 27.97 12.35
CA VAL A 20 17.75 27.09 12.66
C VAL A 20 18.30 26.53 11.35
N ALA A 21 19.63 26.50 11.21
CA ALA A 21 20.28 25.92 10.04
C ALA A 21 20.35 24.39 10.14
N CYS A 22 20.12 23.69 9.03
CA CYS A 22 20.23 22.23 8.96
C CYS A 22 21.71 21.81 9.06
N PRO A 23 22.08 20.87 9.95
CA PRO A 23 23.46 20.42 10.08
C PRO A 23 23.97 19.64 8.85
N GLU A 24 23.07 19.03 8.09
CA GLU A 24 23.42 18.20 6.93
C GLU A 24 23.62 19.02 5.64
N CYS A 25 22.74 20.02 5.42
CA CYS A 25 22.70 20.75 4.14
C CYS A 25 22.80 22.28 4.28
N GLY A 26 22.89 22.81 5.50
CA GLY A 26 23.00 24.25 5.76
C GLY A 26 21.72 25.06 5.53
N ALA A 27 20.62 24.44 5.10
CA ALA A 27 19.36 25.12 4.82
C ALA A 27 18.75 25.76 6.07
N GLU A 28 18.18 26.95 5.94
CA GLU A 28 17.42 27.62 7.00
C GLU A 28 16.04 26.98 7.17
N ASN A 29 15.71 26.56 8.38
CA ASN A 29 14.44 25.91 8.72
C ASN A 29 13.80 26.62 9.91
N TYR A 30 12.46 26.58 10.00
CA TYR A 30 11.79 27.03 11.22
C TYR A 30 12.24 26.18 12.42
N ALA A 31 12.47 26.79 13.57
CA ALA A 31 12.93 26.08 14.77
C ALA A 31 11.96 25.01 15.29
N PHE A 32 10.70 25.03 14.82
CA PHE A 32 9.67 24.04 15.15
C PHE A 32 9.48 23.00 14.05
N ALA A 33 10.23 23.09 12.94
CA ALA A 33 10.11 22.15 11.84
C ALA A 33 10.73 20.81 12.28
N PRO A 34 9.96 19.70 12.26
CA PRO A 34 10.48 18.39 12.67
C PRO A 34 11.48 17.80 11.66
N ARG A 35 11.57 18.38 10.47
CA ARG A 35 12.46 17.95 9.38
C ARG A 35 12.95 19.14 8.58
N CYS A 36 14.11 18.97 7.96
CA CYS A 36 14.59 19.94 6.99
C CYS A 36 13.68 19.98 5.75
N TRP A 37 13.26 21.17 5.30
CA TRP A 37 12.42 21.30 4.11
C TRP A 37 13.16 20.93 2.82
N ILE A 38 14.51 21.03 2.81
CA ILE A 38 15.36 20.60 1.68
C ILE A 38 15.65 19.10 1.76
N CYS A 39 16.50 18.67 2.70
CA CYS A 39 17.03 17.30 2.70
C CYS A 39 16.14 16.28 3.43
N GLN A 40 15.04 16.73 4.05
CA GLN A 40 14.09 15.88 4.80
C GLN A 40 14.71 15.13 6.00
N CYS A 41 15.95 15.44 6.38
CA CYS A 41 16.59 14.92 7.58
C CYS A 41 15.82 15.39 8.83
N LYS A 42 15.68 14.49 9.82
CA LYS A 42 15.03 14.81 11.10
C LYS A 42 16.00 15.60 11.96
N PHE A 43 15.51 16.66 12.59
CA PHE A 43 16.24 17.37 13.64
C PHE A 43 16.24 16.55 14.93
N ASP A 44 17.30 16.64 15.73
CA ASP A 44 17.33 16.07 17.07
C ASP A 44 16.29 16.81 17.93
N PRO A 45 15.37 16.11 18.63
CA PRO A 45 14.41 16.75 19.53
C PRO A 45 15.03 17.62 20.62
N ASN A 46 16.33 17.46 20.92
CA ASN A 46 17.06 18.33 21.84
C ASN A 46 17.47 19.68 21.22
N ASP A 47 17.60 19.76 19.90
CA ASP A 47 17.98 20.98 19.16
C ASP A 47 16.77 21.84 18.77
N LEU A 48 15.57 21.27 18.85
CA LEU A 48 14.32 22.01 18.66
C LEU A 48 14.04 22.76 19.96
N ILE A 49 13.97 24.10 19.88
CA ILE A 49 13.45 24.93 20.97
C ILE A 49 12.14 24.29 21.39
N GLN A 50 12.02 23.97 22.68
CA GLN A 50 10.88 23.27 23.29
C GLN A 50 9.63 24.14 23.12
N GLY A 51 9.08 24.11 21.91
CA GLY A 51 7.88 24.82 21.54
C GLY A 51 6.81 24.29 22.45
N GLU A 52 6.16 25.22 23.15
CA GLU A 52 4.99 24.93 23.96
C GLU A 52 4.10 23.98 23.16
N LYS A 53 3.96 22.75 23.66
CA LYS A 53 3.11 21.73 23.03
C LYS A 53 1.71 22.32 23.01
N THR A 54 1.32 22.95 21.92
CA THR A 54 -0.07 23.31 21.70
C THR A 54 -0.82 22.00 21.72
N VAL A 55 -1.59 21.80 22.79
CA VAL A 55 -2.26 20.54 23.14
C VAL A 55 -3.26 20.10 22.05
N GLU A 56 -3.64 21.03 21.17
CA GLU A 56 -4.61 20.79 20.11
C GLU A 56 -3.95 20.82 18.73
N SER A 57 -3.79 19.63 18.15
CA SER A 57 -3.57 19.51 16.70
C SER A 57 -4.74 20.17 15.97
N PRO A 58 -4.50 21.05 14.99
CA PRO A 58 -5.58 21.78 14.35
C PRO A 58 -6.57 20.82 13.67
N ALA A 59 -7.86 21.16 13.66
CA ALA A 59 -8.93 20.29 13.15
C ALA A 59 -8.74 19.85 11.68
N PHE A 60 -7.93 20.57 10.89
CA PHE A 60 -7.55 20.19 9.52
C PHE A 60 -6.48 19.10 9.46
N ALA A 61 -5.69 18.92 10.52
CA ALA A 61 -4.72 17.82 10.68
C ALA A 61 -5.36 16.60 11.35
N ARG A 62 -6.69 16.45 11.24
CA ARG A 62 -7.42 15.29 11.73
C ARG A 62 -6.83 14.02 11.11
N PRO A 63 -6.54 12.99 11.92
CA PRO A 63 -5.98 11.74 11.43
C PRO A 63 -6.85 11.17 10.32
N HIS A 64 -6.22 10.73 9.23
CA HIS A 64 -6.88 10.08 8.10
C HIS A 64 -7.89 9.05 8.62
N SER A 65 -9.15 9.18 8.18
CA SER A 65 -10.21 8.29 8.62
C SER A 65 -9.82 6.82 8.36
N PRO A 66 -10.09 5.90 9.30
CA PRO A 66 -9.79 4.46 9.13
C PRO A 66 -10.55 3.86 7.93
N LEU A 67 -11.59 4.55 7.46
CA LEU A 67 -12.37 4.19 6.29
C LEU A 67 -11.53 4.22 5.00
N ALA A 68 -10.67 5.24 4.85
CA ALA A 68 -9.81 5.37 3.67
C ALA A 68 -8.77 4.23 3.59
N ALA A 69 -8.24 3.78 4.73
CA ALA A 69 -7.27 2.69 4.78
C ALA A 69 -7.89 1.30 4.47
N ASN A 70 -9.19 1.15 4.71
CA ASN A 70 -9.91 -0.12 4.47
C ASN A 70 -10.61 -0.17 3.10
N LEU A 71 -10.76 0.97 2.42
CA LEU A 71 -11.41 1.08 1.12
C LEU A 71 -10.89 0.10 0.06
N PRO A 72 -9.57 -0.08 -0.16
CA PRO A 72 -9.09 -1.01 -1.20
C PRO A 72 -9.47 -2.47 -0.90
N VAL A 73 -9.44 -2.89 0.38
CA VAL A 73 -9.85 -4.24 0.79
C VAL A 73 -11.35 -4.42 0.61
N LEU A 74 -12.14 -3.40 0.97
CA LEU A 74 -13.59 -3.40 0.87
C LEU A 74 -14.06 -3.55 -0.59
N ILE A 75 -13.33 -2.97 -1.54
CA ILE A 75 -13.64 -3.06 -2.98
C ILE A 75 -13.10 -4.36 -3.59
N LEU A 76 -11.88 -4.77 -3.21
CA LEU A 76 -11.24 -5.96 -3.78
C LEU A 76 -11.98 -7.26 -3.41
N LEU A 77 -12.41 -7.38 -2.15
CA LEU A 77 -13.03 -8.62 -1.66
C LEU A 77 -14.29 -9.02 -2.46
N PRO A 78 -15.31 -8.16 -2.66
CA PRO A 78 -16.47 -8.52 -3.46
C PRO A 78 -16.12 -8.78 -4.94
N ALA A 79 -15.15 -8.06 -5.50
CA ALA A 79 -14.69 -8.32 -6.87
C ALA A 79 -14.10 -9.73 -7.02
N LEU A 80 -13.26 -10.16 -6.06
CA LEU A 80 -12.72 -11.53 -6.05
C LEU A 80 -13.80 -12.59 -5.87
N ILE A 81 -14.83 -12.32 -5.07
CA ILE A 81 -15.95 -13.25 -4.88
C ILE A 81 -16.74 -13.40 -6.18
N VAL A 82 -17.08 -12.29 -6.86
CA VAL A 82 -17.85 -12.32 -8.12
C VAL A 82 -17.06 -13.05 -9.21
N ILE A 83 -15.77 -12.74 -9.36
CA ILE A 83 -14.91 -13.40 -10.36
C ILE A 83 -14.75 -14.89 -10.01
N GLY A 84 -14.47 -15.21 -8.74
CA GLY A 84 -14.31 -16.58 -8.27
C GLY A 84 -15.57 -17.42 -8.48
N TYR A 85 -16.75 -16.84 -8.25
CA TYR A 85 -18.03 -17.48 -8.54
C TYR A 85 -18.19 -17.78 -10.04
N GLY A 86 -17.85 -16.82 -10.91
CA GLY A 86 -17.87 -17.04 -12.37
C GLY A 86 -16.92 -18.14 -12.82
N VAL A 87 -15.71 -18.21 -12.25
CA VAL A 87 -14.73 -19.27 -12.54
C VAL A 87 -15.25 -20.64 -12.08
N ALA A 88 -15.81 -20.72 -10.87
CA ALA A 88 -16.37 -21.95 -10.33
C ALA A 88 -17.55 -22.47 -11.17
N TRP A 89 -18.38 -21.56 -11.70
CA TRP A 89 -19.50 -21.89 -12.56
C TRP A 89 -19.05 -22.46 -13.92
N LEU A 90 -18.01 -21.88 -14.51
CA LEU A 90 -17.49 -22.32 -15.81
C LEU A 90 -16.72 -23.65 -15.71
N ASN A 91 -15.82 -23.75 -14.73
CA ASN A 91 -15.00 -24.93 -14.49
C ASN A 91 -14.57 -24.99 -13.02
N PRO A 92 -15.15 -25.88 -12.19
CA PRO A 92 -14.84 -25.93 -10.75
C PRO A 92 -13.37 -26.29 -10.48
N TYR A 93 -12.73 -27.02 -11.40
CA TYR A 93 -11.30 -27.34 -11.30
C TYR A 93 -10.38 -26.12 -11.41
N LEU A 94 -10.83 -25.05 -12.10
CA LEU A 94 -10.06 -23.79 -12.21
C LEU A 94 -10.22 -22.88 -10.98
N PHE A 95 -11.12 -23.22 -10.06
CA PHE A 95 -11.33 -22.42 -8.86
C PHE A 95 -10.13 -22.48 -7.91
N ILE A 96 -9.50 -23.64 -7.77
CA ILE A 96 -8.30 -23.84 -6.94
C ILE A 96 -7.12 -22.98 -7.44
N PRO A 97 -6.70 -23.04 -8.73
CA PRO A 97 -5.62 -22.19 -9.23
C PRO A 97 -6.00 -20.70 -9.17
N TYR A 98 -7.26 -20.33 -9.40
CA TYR A 98 -7.73 -18.96 -9.22
C TYR A 98 -7.49 -18.45 -7.79
N LEU A 99 -7.88 -19.23 -6.78
CA LEU A 99 -7.67 -18.87 -5.37
C LEU A 99 -6.19 -18.69 -5.05
N LEU A 100 -5.36 -19.66 -5.44
CA LEU A 100 -3.94 -19.66 -5.10
C LEU A 100 -3.13 -18.59 -5.86
N LEU A 101 -3.35 -18.46 -7.16
CA LEU A 101 -2.51 -17.65 -8.04
C LEU A 101 -2.95 -16.21 -8.15
N ILE A 102 -4.24 -15.93 -7.96
CA ILE A 102 -4.80 -14.59 -8.20
C ILE A 102 -5.28 -13.98 -6.88
N SER A 103 -6.10 -14.70 -6.12
CA SER A 103 -6.75 -14.11 -4.94
C SER A 103 -5.75 -13.84 -3.81
N LEU A 104 -4.87 -14.79 -3.50
CA LEU A 104 -3.85 -14.66 -2.45
C LEU A 104 -2.87 -13.50 -2.66
N PRO A 105 -2.23 -13.33 -3.84
CA PRO A 105 -1.32 -12.20 -4.04
C PRO A 105 -2.05 -10.85 -4.03
N MET A 106 -3.25 -10.77 -4.60
CA MET A 106 -4.04 -9.52 -4.60
C MET A 106 -4.46 -9.10 -3.19
N LEU A 107 -4.86 -10.07 -2.35
CA LEU A 107 -5.14 -9.83 -0.94
C LEU A 107 -3.87 -9.39 -0.20
N GLY A 108 -2.74 -10.07 -0.44
CA GLY A 108 -1.44 -9.71 0.13
C GLY A 108 -1.08 -8.25 -0.16
N ILE A 109 -1.15 -7.82 -1.41
CA ILE A 109 -0.88 -6.44 -1.83
C ILE A 109 -1.82 -5.46 -1.12
N SER A 110 -3.11 -5.78 -1.01
CA SER A 110 -4.08 -4.90 -0.34
C SER A 110 -3.82 -4.75 1.17
N PHE A 111 -3.44 -5.84 1.84
CA PHE A 111 -3.02 -5.78 3.25
C PHE A 111 -1.73 -4.99 3.45
N LEU A 112 -0.80 -5.04 2.49
CA LEU A 112 0.44 -4.28 2.53
C LEU A 112 0.21 -2.78 2.35
N ILE A 113 -0.67 -2.40 1.42
CA ILE A 113 -1.08 -1.00 1.25
C ILE A 113 -1.71 -0.50 2.55
N ARG A 114 -2.62 -1.29 3.14
CA ARG A 114 -3.23 -0.97 4.44
C ARG A 114 -2.18 -0.81 5.55
N SER A 115 -1.22 -1.72 5.64
CA SER A 115 -0.19 -1.67 6.69
C SER A 115 0.70 -0.44 6.54
N SER A 116 1.04 -0.05 5.31
CA SER A 116 1.83 1.16 5.05
C SER A 116 1.10 2.46 5.44
N TRP A 117 -0.23 2.51 5.30
CA TRP A 117 -1.02 3.70 5.64
C TRP A 117 -1.31 3.83 7.14
N THR A 118 -1.39 2.70 7.84
CA THR A 118 -1.70 2.67 9.30
C THR A 118 -0.51 3.01 10.21
N GLN A 119 0.71 3.19 9.69
CA GLN A 119 1.89 3.53 10.50
C GLN A 119 2.38 4.96 10.23
N PRO A 120 1.68 6.00 10.74
CA PRO A 120 2.18 7.37 10.69
C PRO A 120 3.42 7.48 11.59
N GLY A 121 4.59 7.67 10.99
CA GLY A 121 5.81 8.05 11.71
C GLY A 121 6.90 6.97 11.83
N ARG A 122 6.65 5.72 11.43
CA ARG A 122 7.78 4.80 11.20
C ARG A 122 8.57 5.32 10.00
N LYS A 123 9.86 5.59 10.22
CA LYS A 123 10.80 5.84 9.11
C LYS A 123 10.57 4.70 8.11
N PRO A 124 10.39 4.96 6.81
CA PRO A 124 10.34 3.88 5.83
C PRO A 124 11.67 3.16 5.97
N LEU A 125 11.68 2.03 6.70
CA LEU A 125 12.82 1.14 6.65
C LEU A 125 12.85 0.72 5.20
N LEU A 126 13.85 1.20 4.47
CA LEU A 126 14.11 0.89 3.07
C LEU A 126 14.03 -0.63 2.82
N GLY A 127 14.32 -1.45 3.83
CA GLY A 127 14.20 -2.91 3.81
C GLY A 127 12.77 -3.47 3.83
N GLY A 128 11.76 -2.74 4.33
CA GLY A 128 10.38 -3.20 4.36
C GLY A 128 9.75 -3.29 2.97
N SER A 129 10.00 -2.29 2.11
CA SER A 129 9.52 -2.31 0.72
C SER A 129 10.23 -3.37 -0.12
N ILE A 130 11.53 -3.58 0.12
CA ILE A 130 12.33 -4.58 -0.61
C ILE A 130 11.91 -5.99 -0.20
N ALA A 131 11.78 -6.27 1.11
CA ALA A 131 11.34 -7.57 1.60
C ALA A 131 9.95 -7.94 1.05
N VAL A 132 9.04 -6.97 1.01
CA VAL A 132 7.70 -7.15 0.46
C VAL A 132 7.72 -7.44 -1.04
N SER A 133 8.47 -6.67 -1.83
CA SER A 133 8.62 -6.95 -3.27
C SER A 133 9.28 -8.31 -3.51
N VAL A 134 10.28 -8.69 -2.72
CA VAL A 134 10.93 -10.00 -2.81
C VAL A 134 9.95 -11.12 -2.49
N ILE A 135 9.15 -10.99 -1.43
CA ILE A 135 8.12 -11.98 -1.07
C ILE A 135 7.07 -12.10 -2.17
N LEU A 136 6.58 -10.99 -2.72
CA LEU A 136 5.62 -11.00 -3.83
C LEU A 136 6.22 -11.64 -5.09
N PHE A 137 7.48 -11.33 -5.39
CA PHE A 137 8.18 -11.90 -6.54
C PHE A 137 8.41 -13.41 -6.38
N LEU A 138 8.80 -13.87 -5.18
CA LEU A 138 8.92 -15.29 -4.86
C LEU A 138 7.58 -16.01 -4.95
N MET A 139 6.50 -15.40 -4.46
CA MET A 139 5.15 -15.96 -4.58
C MET A 139 4.69 -16.03 -6.05
N ALA A 140 5.02 -15.03 -6.86
CA ALA A 140 4.72 -15.02 -8.28
C ALA A 140 5.51 -16.10 -9.04
N ILE A 141 6.79 -16.29 -8.73
CA ILE A 141 7.61 -17.38 -9.30
C ILE A 141 7.08 -18.74 -8.88
N LEU A 142 6.79 -18.92 -7.60
CA LEU A 142 6.27 -20.19 -7.09
C LEU A 142 4.91 -20.51 -7.73
N GLY A 143 4.05 -19.51 -7.84
CA GLY A 143 2.76 -19.61 -8.51
C GLY A 143 2.91 -19.97 -9.99
N SER A 144 3.77 -19.28 -10.73
CA SER A 144 3.98 -19.56 -12.15
C SER A 144 4.59 -20.96 -12.36
N ALA A 145 5.51 -21.40 -11.50
CA ALA A 145 6.08 -22.74 -11.56
C ALA A 145 5.01 -23.82 -11.37
N ILE A 146 4.13 -23.66 -10.37
CA ILE A 146 3.00 -24.59 -10.14
C ILE A 146 2.06 -24.60 -11.35
N PHE A 147 1.76 -23.44 -11.93
CA PHE A 147 0.91 -23.33 -13.11
C PHE A 147 1.51 -24.04 -14.32
N VAL A 148 2.82 -23.87 -14.56
CA VAL A 148 3.55 -24.55 -15.64
C VAL A 148 3.52 -26.06 -15.44
N ILE A 149 3.77 -26.55 -14.22
CA ILE A 149 3.71 -27.98 -13.92
C ILE A 149 2.30 -28.53 -14.18
N ALA A 150 1.25 -27.84 -13.71
CA ALA A 150 -0.14 -28.24 -13.95
C ALA A 150 -0.46 -28.27 -15.45
N ALA A 151 -0.01 -27.27 -16.21
CA ALA A 151 -0.20 -27.22 -17.66
C ALA A 151 0.49 -28.39 -18.38
N ILE A 152 1.71 -28.76 -17.97
CA ILE A 152 2.43 -29.93 -18.51
C ILE A 152 1.66 -31.22 -18.21
N VAL A 153 1.18 -31.41 -16.98
CA VAL A 153 0.40 -32.60 -16.59
C VAL A 153 -0.88 -32.71 -17.42
N ILE A 154 -1.60 -31.61 -17.61
CA ILE A 154 -2.82 -31.57 -18.44
C ILE A 154 -2.48 -31.88 -19.90
N LEU A 155 -1.40 -31.31 -20.44
CA LEU A 155 -0.97 -31.56 -21.81
C LEU A 155 -0.62 -33.05 -22.03
N VAL A 156 0.14 -33.65 -21.12
CA VAL A 156 0.48 -35.09 -21.17
C VAL A 156 -0.80 -35.94 -21.10
N PHE A 157 -1.72 -35.61 -20.20
CA PHE A 157 -2.98 -36.31 -20.08
C PHE A 157 -3.82 -36.23 -21.37
N LEU A 158 -3.91 -35.05 -21.99
CA LEU A 158 -4.59 -34.86 -23.27
C LEU A 158 -3.92 -35.63 -24.40
N ILE A 159 -2.59 -35.66 -24.46
CA ILE A 159 -1.86 -36.44 -25.48
C ILE A 159 -2.12 -37.94 -25.29
N CYS A 160 -2.03 -38.45 -24.06
CA CYS A 160 -2.27 -39.86 -23.75
C CYS A 160 -3.70 -40.28 -24.06
N THR A 161 -4.70 -39.46 -23.69
CA THR A 161 -6.12 -39.78 -23.95
C THR A 161 -6.50 -39.65 -25.42
N ASN A 162 -5.99 -38.65 -26.13
CA ASN A 162 -6.26 -38.47 -27.57
C ASN A 162 -5.59 -39.55 -28.44
N GLN A 163 -4.47 -40.12 -27.99
CA GLN A 163 -3.88 -41.30 -28.63
C GLN A 163 -4.74 -42.56 -28.44
N ILE A 164 -5.37 -42.74 -27.27
CA ILE A 164 -6.28 -43.87 -26.99
C ILE A 164 -7.53 -43.82 -27.88
N ASP A 165 -8.05 -42.63 -28.16
CA ASP A 165 -9.24 -42.47 -29.01
C ASP A 165 -8.95 -42.83 -30.49
N ARG A 166 -7.75 -42.51 -30.98
CA ARG A 166 -7.36 -42.85 -32.37
C ARG A 166 -7.16 -44.34 -32.60
N THR A 167 -6.81 -45.12 -31.58
CA THR A 167 -6.58 -46.57 -31.72
C THR A 167 -7.84 -47.42 -31.66
N ASN A 168 -8.98 -46.85 -31.27
CA ASN A 168 -10.25 -47.57 -31.09
C ASN A 168 -11.24 -47.40 -32.26
N LEU A 169 -10.83 -46.85 -33.40
CA LEU A 169 -11.65 -46.85 -34.62
C LEU A 169 -11.57 -48.24 -35.29
N PRO A 170 -12.65 -49.04 -35.28
CA PRO A 170 -12.70 -50.27 -36.06
C PRO A 170 -12.73 -49.89 -37.55
N TRP A 171 -11.73 -50.37 -38.28
CA TRP A 171 -11.73 -50.38 -39.74
C TRP A 171 -12.76 -51.37 -40.27
#